data_AF-A0A7C2KG92-F1
#
_entry.id   AF-A0A7C2KG92-F1
#
_cell.length_a   1.000
_cell.length_b   1.000
_cell.length_c   1.000
_cell.angle_alpha   90.00
_cell.angle_beta   90.00
_cell.angle_gamma   90.00
#
_symmetry.space_group_name_H-M   'P 1'
#
loop_
_entity.id
_entity.type
_entity.pdbx_description
1 polymer ?
#
loop_
_entity_poly.entity_id
_entity_poly.type
_entity_poly.pdbx_seq_one_letter_code
_entity_poly.pdbx_strand_id
1 'polypeptide(L)'
;MSQYTGEELFNFTMCTFINMDDPSGMSILPTHRFIKNLKAFNINDFLSRLKEEFDVQALGSIDDLSRELANIKGQHAVGLMAPQGKDFYLLTLKDLKSMDKHFSEDYSKDLKSLDVLILHKAILENLLDIDDEKLRQQSHVSYFRSKEDGYQQLKDGVFQLGFLLNGTRIEEVKKVTESGEKMPQKSTDFYPKLLSGLVINYLK
;
A
#
# COMPACT_ATOMS: atom_id res chain seq x y z
N MET A 1 32.61 -3.24 -33.50
CA MET A 1 31.58 -3.51 -32.48
C MET A 1 32.24 -4.40 -31.45
N SER A 2 32.19 -4.04 -30.17
CA SER A 2 32.63 -4.93 -29.09
C SER A 2 31.86 -6.25 -29.20
N GLN A 3 32.59 -7.36 -29.25
CA GLN A 3 32.03 -8.70 -29.40
C GLN A 3 31.64 -9.19 -28.01
N TYR A 4 30.34 -9.29 -27.74
CA TYR A 4 29.82 -9.78 -26.47
C TYR A 4 29.79 -11.31 -26.46
N THR A 5 30.29 -11.89 -25.38
CA THR A 5 30.47 -13.32 -25.12
C THR A 5 29.34 -13.91 -24.30
N GLY A 6 28.58 -13.08 -23.57
CA GLY A 6 27.59 -13.53 -22.58
C GLY A 6 28.20 -13.75 -21.20
N GLU A 7 29.52 -13.76 -21.06
CA GLU A 7 30.24 -13.94 -19.79
C GLU A 7 30.59 -12.61 -19.11
N GLU A 8 30.19 -11.48 -19.69
CA GLU A 8 30.47 -10.17 -19.09
C GLU A 8 29.81 -10.03 -17.71
N LEU A 9 30.51 -9.39 -16.77
CA LEU A 9 30.04 -9.24 -15.39
C LEU A 9 28.68 -8.53 -15.27
N PHE A 10 28.29 -7.69 -16.24
CA PHE A 10 26.98 -7.04 -16.24
C PHE A 10 25.81 -7.99 -16.55
N ASN A 11 26.08 -9.22 -17.02
CA ASN A 11 25.07 -10.27 -17.21
C ASN A 11 24.76 -11.04 -15.92
N PHE A 12 25.53 -10.83 -14.86
CA PHE A 12 25.39 -11.55 -13.60
C PHE A 12 25.08 -10.59 -12.46
N THR A 13 24.23 -11.03 -11.54
CA THR A 13 23.99 -10.33 -10.29
C THR A 13 23.97 -11.34 -9.15
N MET A 14 24.45 -10.92 -7.99
CA MET A 14 24.37 -11.76 -6.79
C MET A 14 22.92 -11.81 -6.32
N CYS A 15 22.40 -13.03 -6.16
CA CYS A 15 21.03 -13.25 -5.69
C CYS A 15 21.03 -13.99 -4.36
N THR A 16 19.99 -13.76 -3.57
CA THR A 16 19.64 -14.58 -2.41
C THR A 16 18.26 -15.15 -2.65
N PHE A 17 18.12 -16.46 -2.47
CA PHE A 17 16.86 -17.16 -2.63
C PHE A 17 16.27 -17.44 -1.25
N ILE A 18 15.00 -17.06 -1.07
CA ILE A 18 14.26 -17.26 0.17
C ILE A 18 12.99 -18.03 -0.20
N ASN A 19 12.68 -19.06 0.59
CA ASN A 19 11.49 -19.86 0.37
C ASN A 19 10.24 -19.05 0.75
N MET A 20 9.34 -18.81 -0.21
CA MET A 20 8.07 -18.11 0.03
C MET A 20 7.10 -18.92 0.90
N ASP A 21 7.25 -20.25 0.95
CA ASP A 21 6.39 -21.15 1.72
C ASP A 21 6.89 -21.32 3.17
N ASP A 22 8.01 -20.69 3.55
CA ASP A 22 8.50 -20.66 4.94
C ASP A 22 7.95 -19.43 5.67
N PRO A 23 6.96 -19.59 6.57
CA PRO A 23 6.33 -18.47 7.29
C PRO A 23 7.27 -17.80 8.30
N SER A 24 8.41 -18.41 8.64
CA SER A 24 9.42 -17.85 9.53
C SER A 24 10.52 -17.08 8.79
N GLY A 25 10.67 -17.32 7.48
CA GLY A 25 11.78 -16.80 6.67
C GLY A 25 11.62 -15.34 6.26
N MET A 26 10.38 -14.86 6.08
CA MET A 26 10.11 -13.50 5.61
C MET A 26 8.70 -13.03 5.95
N SER A 27 8.61 -11.76 6.37
CA SER A 27 7.34 -11.05 6.57
C SER A 27 7.25 -9.87 5.62
N ILE A 28 6.04 -9.51 5.19
CA ILE A 28 5.78 -8.29 4.44
C ILE A 28 5.17 -7.27 5.41
N LEU A 29 5.92 -6.22 5.73
CA LEU A 29 5.46 -5.17 6.62
C LEU A 29 4.50 -4.22 5.87
N PRO A 30 3.49 -3.66 6.56
CA PRO A 30 2.62 -2.66 5.97
C PRO A 30 3.40 -1.37 5.69
N THR A 31 3.01 -0.69 4.62
CA THR A 31 3.49 0.66 4.31
C THR A 31 2.30 1.62 4.26
N HIS A 32 2.13 2.39 5.32
CA HIS A 32 1.03 3.35 5.49
C HIS A 32 1.23 4.58 4.60
N ARG A 33 0.13 5.22 4.19
CA ARG A 33 0.15 6.35 3.25
C ARG A 33 -0.43 7.60 3.90
N PHE A 34 0.35 8.66 3.93
CA PHE A 34 -0.05 9.93 4.52
C PHE A 34 -0.16 10.99 3.45
N ILE A 35 -1.30 11.66 3.42
CA ILE A 35 -1.73 12.55 2.34
C ILE A 35 -1.57 13.99 2.78
N LYS A 36 -1.00 14.82 1.91
CA LYS A 36 -0.85 16.26 2.08
C LYS A 36 -1.19 16.98 0.78
N ASN A 37 -1.28 18.31 0.85
CA ASN A 37 -1.54 19.20 -0.28
C ASN A 37 -2.91 19.02 -0.95
N LEU A 38 -3.92 18.49 -0.23
CA LEU A 38 -5.30 18.48 -0.70
C LEU A 38 -5.89 19.89 -0.61
N LYS A 39 -6.27 20.46 -1.76
CA LYS A 39 -6.87 21.79 -1.85
C LYS A 39 -8.36 21.72 -1.52
N ALA A 40 -8.85 22.68 -0.71
CA ALA A 40 -10.26 22.80 -0.34
C ALA A 40 -10.88 21.49 0.20
N PHE A 41 -10.10 20.69 0.93
CA PHE A 41 -10.53 19.40 1.45
C PHE A 41 -11.55 19.54 2.59
N ASN A 42 -12.67 18.83 2.48
CA ASN A 42 -13.69 18.71 3.52
C ASN A 42 -13.88 17.24 3.90
N ILE A 43 -13.60 16.90 5.15
CA ILE A 43 -13.70 15.54 5.66
C ILE A 43 -15.13 14.97 5.61
N ASN A 44 -16.16 15.78 5.86
CA ASN A 44 -17.54 15.30 5.88
C ASN A 44 -18.02 14.91 4.47
N ASP A 45 -17.64 15.71 3.47
CA ASP A 45 -17.94 15.43 2.07
C ASP A 45 -17.19 14.17 1.60
N PHE A 46 -15.91 14.07 1.98
CA PHE A 46 -15.10 12.88 1.70
C PHE A 46 -15.67 11.60 2.33
N LEU A 47 -16.05 11.64 3.62
CA LEU A 47 -16.69 10.51 4.29
C LEU A 47 -18.04 10.15 3.69
N SER A 48 -18.79 11.12 3.18
CA SER A 48 -20.08 10.88 2.53
C SER A 48 -19.92 10.15 1.20
N ARG A 49 -18.93 10.53 0.39
CA ARG A 49 -18.55 9.82 -0.83
C ARG A 49 -18.00 8.42 -0.54
N LEU A 50 -17.17 8.26 0.51
CA LEU A 50 -16.68 6.94 0.93
C LEU A 50 -17.82 5.99 1.28
N LYS A 51 -18.89 6.47 1.93
CA LYS A 51 -20.05 5.65 2.30
C LYS A 51 -20.82 5.08 1.12
N GLU A 52 -20.59 5.52 -0.11
CA GLU A 52 -21.20 4.91 -1.30
C GLU A 52 -20.68 3.47 -1.47
N GLU A 53 -19.36 3.28 -1.38
CA GLU A 53 -18.66 2.01 -1.68
C GLU A 53 -18.17 1.26 -0.43
N PHE A 54 -17.97 1.96 0.68
CA PHE A 54 -17.43 1.42 1.92
C PHE A 54 -18.44 1.50 3.05
N ASP A 55 -18.45 0.49 3.92
CA ASP A 55 -18.96 0.64 5.27
C ASP A 55 -17.93 1.42 6.10
N VAL A 56 -18.38 2.48 6.76
CA VAL A 56 -17.50 3.46 7.42
C VAL A 56 -17.81 3.47 8.91
N GLN A 57 -16.97 2.76 9.66
CA GLN A 57 -17.09 2.63 11.11
C GLN A 57 -16.10 3.55 11.82
N ALA A 58 -16.59 4.47 12.66
CA ALA A 58 -15.71 5.29 13.50
C ALA A 58 -15.22 4.49 14.72
N LEU A 59 -13.96 4.66 15.09
CA LEU A 59 -13.31 3.96 16.20
C LEU A 59 -12.70 4.96 17.19
N GLY A 60 -12.45 4.51 18.43
CA GLY A 60 -12.03 5.39 19.52
C GLY A 60 -10.52 5.64 19.58
N SER A 61 -9.70 4.78 18.97
CA SER A 61 -8.24 4.87 19.07
C SER A 61 -7.53 4.25 17.86
N ILE A 62 -6.25 4.60 17.69
CA ILE A 62 -5.36 3.98 16.69
C ILE A 62 -5.16 2.48 16.96
N ASP A 63 -5.20 2.07 18.23
CA ASP A 63 -5.05 0.67 18.63
C ASP A 63 -6.30 -0.14 18.27
N ASP A 64 -7.49 0.43 18.47
CA ASP A 64 -8.74 -0.20 18.01
C ASP A 64 -8.76 -0.27 16.49
N LEU A 65 -8.37 0.79 15.78
CA LEU A 65 -8.27 0.78 14.32
C LEU A 65 -7.35 -0.33 13.82
N SER A 66 -6.18 -0.46 14.43
CA SER A 66 -5.20 -1.48 14.05
C SER A 66 -5.70 -2.89 14.35
N ARG A 67 -6.36 -3.08 15.50
CA ARG A 67 -6.93 -4.37 15.91
C ARG A 67 -8.06 -4.80 14.99
N GLU A 68 -9.02 -3.91 14.74
CA GLU A 68 -10.17 -4.20 13.87
C GLU A 68 -9.70 -4.45 12.43
N LEU A 69 -8.78 -3.64 11.90
CA LEU A 69 -8.23 -3.84 10.56
C LEU A 69 -7.51 -5.20 10.41
N ALA A 70 -6.76 -5.65 11.42
CA ALA A 70 -6.09 -6.95 11.40
C ALA A 70 -7.07 -8.14 11.52
N ASN A 71 -8.23 -7.92 12.13
CA ASN A 71 -9.27 -8.91 12.33
C ASN A 71 -10.18 -9.11 11.11
N ILE A 72 -10.16 -8.21 10.13
CA ILE A 72 -10.89 -8.41 8.87
C ILE A 72 -10.38 -9.66 8.15
N LYS A 73 -11.29 -10.60 7.88
CA LYS A 73 -11.04 -11.83 7.11
C LYS A 73 -12.01 -11.92 5.94
N GLY A 74 -11.49 -12.28 4.77
CA GLY A 74 -12.30 -12.50 3.56
C GLY A 74 -12.97 -11.26 2.97
N GLN A 75 -12.64 -10.07 3.47
CA GLN A 75 -13.10 -8.78 2.99
C GLN A 75 -11.90 -7.85 2.80
N HIS A 76 -12.12 -6.75 2.08
CA HIS A 76 -11.10 -5.73 1.82
C HIS A 76 -11.32 -4.54 2.73
N ALA A 77 -10.27 -4.10 3.42
CA ALA A 77 -10.39 -3.00 4.35
C ALA A 77 -9.15 -2.12 4.40
N VAL A 78 -9.38 -0.85 4.72
CA VAL A 78 -8.35 0.17 4.89
C VAL A 78 -8.67 0.98 6.14
N GLY A 79 -7.68 1.24 6.97
CA GLY A 79 -7.84 2.18 8.08
C GLY A 79 -7.66 3.62 7.61
N LEU A 80 -8.45 4.54 8.12
CA LEU A 80 -8.36 5.97 7.84
C LEU A 80 -8.15 6.74 9.15
N MET A 81 -7.13 7.58 9.16
CA MET A 81 -6.89 8.60 10.17
C MET A 81 -7.18 9.98 9.60
N ALA A 82 -8.09 10.72 10.23
CA ALA A 82 -8.52 12.04 9.78
C ALA A 82 -8.80 12.97 10.97
N PRO A 83 -7.81 13.79 11.38
CA PRO A 83 -7.92 14.68 12.55
C PRO A 83 -9.06 15.72 12.49
N GLN A 84 -9.56 16.02 11.29
CA GLN A 84 -10.66 16.96 11.11
C GLN A 84 -12.04 16.33 11.39
N GLY A 85 -12.11 15.02 11.65
CA GLY A 85 -13.34 14.25 11.89
C GLY A 85 -13.39 13.63 13.29
N LYS A 86 -13.66 12.32 13.37
CA LYS A 86 -13.63 11.49 14.58
C LYS A 86 -12.29 10.79 14.80
N ASP A 87 -11.23 11.32 14.19
CA ASP A 87 -9.87 10.79 14.15
C ASP A 87 -9.67 9.43 13.45
N PHE A 88 -10.45 8.40 13.77
CA PHE A 88 -10.21 7.04 13.30
C PHE A 88 -11.44 6.40 12.66
N TYR A 89 -11.25 5.81 11.49
CA TYR A 89 -12.30 5.13 10.74
C TYR A 89 -11.77 3.83 10.15
N LEU A 90 -12.52 2.74 10.32
CA LEU A 90 -12.37 1.53 9.53
C LEU A 90 -13.24 1.64 8.28
N LEU A 91 -12.63 1.43 7.11
CA LEU A 91 -13.29 1.42 5.81
C LEU A 91 -13.31 -0.02 5.31
N THR A 92 -14.49 -0.66 5.32
CA THR A 92 -14.65 -2.02 4.79
C THR A 92 -15.39 -1.96 3.47
N LEU A 93 -14.80 -2.50 2.40
CA LEU A 93 -15.41 -2.48 1.08
C LEU A 93 -16.68 -3.33 1.06
N LYS A 94 -17.79 -2.78 0.56
CA LYS A 94 -19.08 -3.48 0.53
C LYS A 94 -19.12 -4.59 -0.53
N ASP A 95 -18.60 -4.31 -1.72
CA ASP A 95 -18.55 -5.25 -2.84
C ASP A 95 -17.29 -5.00 -3.65
N LEU A 96 -16.50 -6.05 -3.90
CA LEU A 96 -15.31 -5.94 -4.75
C LEU A 96 -15.67 -5.61 -6.19
N LYS A 97 -16.81 -6.09 -6.70
CA LYS A 97 -17.22 -5.86 -8.09
C LYS A 97 -17.52 -4.40 -8.39
N SER A 98 -17.96 -3.63 -7.41
CA SER A 98 -18.22 -2.20 -7.62
C SER A 98 -16.94 -1.42 -7.95
N MET A 99 -15.76 -1.99 -7.65
CA MET A 99 -14.47 -1.40 -7.97
C MET A 99 -14.02 -1.62 -9.42
N ASP A 100 -14.65 -2.52 -10.18
CA ASP A 100 -14.26 -2.79 -11.58
C ASP A 100 -14.28 -1.52 -12.44
N LYS A 101 -15.16 -0.56 -12.14
CA LYS A 101 -15.23 0.75 -12.82
C LYS A 101 -13.99 1.64 -12.61
N HIS A 102 -13.16 1.33 -11.61
CA HIS A 102 -11.94 2.07 -11.28
C HIS A 102 -10.67 1.35 -11.75
N PHE A 103 -10.80 0.15 -12.32
CA PHE A 103 -9.68 -0.68 -12.71
C PHE A 103 -9.59 -0.83 -14.23
N SER A 104 -8.39 -1.09 -14.75
CA SER A 104 -8.26 -1.53 -16.14
C SER A 104 -8.97 -2.87 -16.33
N GLU A 105 -9.58 -3.07 -17.50
CA GLU A 105 -10.18 -4.34 -17.89
C GLU A 105 -9.13 -5.46 -17.95
N ASP A 106 -7.89 -5.11 -18.30
CA ASP A 106 -6.75 -6.04 -18.41
C ASP A 106 -6.22 -6.52 -17.06
N TYR A 107 -6.63 -5.90 -15.94
CA TYR A 107 -6.15 -6.32 -14.62
C TYR A 107 -6.75 -7.67 -14.23
N SER A 108 -5.91 -8.59 -13.75
CA SER A 108 -6.37 -9.86 -13.22
C SER A 108 -7.22 -9.67 -11.97
N LYS A 109 -8.00 -10.72 -11.65
CA LYS A 109 -8.79 -10.76 -10.42
C LYS A 109 -7.92 -10.66 -9.17
N ASP A 110 -6.74 -11.27 -9.19
CA ASP A 110 -5.82 -11.28 -8.06
C ASP A 110 -5.28 -9.87 -7.80
N LEU A 111 -4.90 -9.14 -8.84
CA LEU A 111 -4.46 -7.74 -8.74
C LEU A 111 -5.61 -6.84 -8.23
N LYS A 112 -6.80 -6.99 -8.78
CA LYS A 112 -8.01 -6.22 -8.39
C LYS A 112 -8.40 -6.42 -6.92
N SER A 113 -8.09 -7.58 -6.35
CA SER A 113 -8.39 -7.91 -4.95
C SER A 113 -7.38 -7.37 -3.94
N LEU A 114 -6.32 -6.66 -4.35
CA LEU A 114 -5.37 -6.10 -3.40
C LEU A 114 -5.93 -4.85 -2.71
N ASP A 115 -5.96 -4.84 -1.38
CA ASP A 115 -6.33 -3.67 -0.56
C ASP A 115 -5.52 -2.42 -0.97
N VAL A 116 -4.24 -2.63 -1.29
CA VAL A 116 -3.32 -1.62 -1.78
C VAL A 116 -3.83 -0.98 -3.09
N LEU A 117 -4.31 -1.80 -4.04
CA LEU A 117 -4.81 -1.31 -5.33
C LEU A 117 -6.15 -0.60 -5.15
N ILE A 118 -7.05 -1.17 -4.33
CA ILE A 118 -8.32 -0.55 -3.96
C ILE A 118 -8.07 0.86 -3.38
N LEU A 119 -7.12 1.00 -2.45
CA LEU A 119 -6.72 2.30 -1.93
C LEU A 119 -6.22 3.24 -3.03
N HIS A 120 -5.31 2.78 -3.92
CA HIS A 120 -4.77 3.63 -4.99
C HIS A 120 -5.85 4.12 -5.96
N LYS A 121 -6.65 3.22 -6.53
CA LYS A 121 -7.56 3.57 -7.61
C LYS A 121 -8.90 4.12 -7.09
N ALA A 122 -9.52 3.45 -6.12
CA ALA A 122 -10.84 3.84 -5.66
C ALA A 122 -10.83 5.06 -4.75
N ILE A 123 -9.78 5.23 -3.93
CA ILE A 123 -9.72 6.32 -2.94
C ILE A 123 -8.76 7.42 -3.38
N LEU A 124 -7.49 7.12 -3.62
CA LEU A 124 -6.50 8.16 -3.94
C LEU A 124 -6.79 8.82 -5.28
N GLU A 125 -6.93 8.04 -6.35
CA GLU A 125 -7.19 8.57 -7.69
C GLU A 125 -8.62 9.11 -7.81
N ASN A 126 -9.63 8.28 -7.59
CA ASN A 126 -11.02 8.67 -7.83
C ASN A 126 -11.61 9.67 -6.81
N LEU A 127 -11.29 9.55 -5.52
CA LEU A 127 -11.88 10.44 -4.51
C LEU A 127 -11.03 11.65 -4.17
N LEU A 128 -9.70 11.53 -4.20
CA LEU A 128 -8.76 12.58 -3.81
C LEU A 128 -8.02 13.23 -4.98
N ASP A 129 -8.26 12.80 -6.22
CA ASP A 129 -7.57 13.29 -7.43
C ASP A 129 -6.04 13.13 -7.32
N ILE A 130 -5.57 12.01 -6.74
CA ILE A 130 -4.16 11.65 -6.63
C ILE A 130 -3.88 10.48 -7.56
N ASP A 131 -3.51 10.80 -8.80
CA ASP A 131 -3.18 9.84 -9.84
C ASP A 131 -1.75 9.26 -9.69
N ASP A 132 -1.42 8.32 -10.58
CA ASP A 132 -0.11 7.65 -10.59
C ASP A 132 1.05 8.63 -10.84
N GLU A 133 0.83 9.75 -11.53
CA GLU A 133 1.83 10.81 -11.75
C GLU A 133 2.15 11.56 -10.44
N LYS A 134 1.12 12.03 -9.71
CA LYS A 134 1.29 12.70 -8.40
C LYS A 134 1.92 11.77 -7.38
N LEU A 135 1.61 10.48 -7.46
CA LEU A 135 2.23 9.42 -6.67
C LEU A 135 3.71 9.23 -7.00
N ARG A 136 4.11 9.24 -8.28
CA ARG A 136 5.53 9.17 -8.71
C ARG A 136 6.32 10.40 -8.26
N GLN A 137 5.72 11.58 -8.32
CA GLN A 137 6.35 12.83 -7.90
C GLN A 137 6.50 12.98 -6.38
N GLN A 138 5.88 12.09 -5.58
CA GLN A 138 5.89 12.14 -4.11
C GLN A 138 5.43 13.48 -3.52
N SER A 139 4.61 14.22 -4.27
CA SER A 139 4.16 15.57 -3.90
C SER A 139 2.99 15.54 -2.91
N HIS A 140 2.13 14.52 -3.01
CA HIS A 140 0.89 14.41 -2.21
C HIS A 140 0.92 13.26 -1.21
N VAL A 141 1.77 12.25 -1.41
CA VAL A 141 1.79 11.03 -0.60
C VAL A 141 3.16 10.80 0.00
N SER A 142 3.21 10.53 1.30
CA SER A 142 4.39 10.06 2.02
C SER A 142 4.12 8.70 2.66
N TYR A 143 5.19 7.93 2.86
CA TYR A 143 5.09 6.53 3.28
C TYR A 143 5.74 6.33 4.64
N PHE A 144 5.03 5.66 5.55
CA PHE A 144 5.51 5.37 6.90
C PHE A 144 5.34 3.88 7.22
N ARG A 145 6.33 3.30 7.90
CA ARG A 145 6.22 1.95 8.49
C ARG A 145 5.52 1.99 9.85
N SER A 146 5.90 2.98 10.67
CA SER A 146 5.31 3.24 11.98
C SER A 146 4.01 4.01 11.80
N LYS A 147 2.90 3.43 12.27
CA LYS A 147 1.60 4.12 12.28
C LYS A 147 1.59 5.26 13.30
N GLU A 148 2.33 5.11 14.39
CA GLU A 148 2.47 6.09 15.46
C GLU A 148 3.23 7.34 14.96
N ASP A 149 4.34 7.15 14.25
CA ASP A 149 5.14 8.26 13.71
C ASP A 149 4.31 9.08 12.71
N GLY A 150 3.59 8.39 11.82
CA GLY A 150 2.71 9.05 10.87
C GLY A 150 1.52 9.75 11.54
N TYR A 151 0.95 9.15 12.59
CA TYR A 151 -0.12 9.79 13.36
C TYR A 151 0.36 11.05 14.09
N GLN A 152 1.59 11.06 14.58
CA GLN A 152 2.17 12.27 15.16
C GLN A 152 2.24 13.41 14.13
N GLN A 153 2.68 13.10 12.90
CA GLN A 153 2.74 14.09 11.82
C GLN A 153 1.35 14.60 11.37
N LEU A 154 0.29 13.80 11.54
CA LEU A 154 -1.09 14.26 11.35
C LEU A 154 -1.50 15.28 12.42
N LYS A 155 -1.20 15.01 13.69
CA LYS A 155 -1.49 15.92 14.80
C LYS A 155 -0.71 17.23 14.67
N ASP A 156 0.51 17.16 14.14
CA ASP A 156 1.36 18.32 13.88
C ASP A 156 0.93 19.12 12.64
N GLY A 157 -0.11 18.66 11.92
CA GLY A 157 -0.67 19.35 10.75
C GLY A 157 0.15 19.22 9.47
N VAL A 158 1.17 18.36 9.46
CA VAL A 158 2.03 18.11 8.28
C VAL A 158 1.26 17.35 7.20
N PHE A 159 0.35 16.46 7.61
CA PHE A 159 -0.53 15.70 6.74
C PHE A 159 -2.01 15.99 7.07
N GLN A 160 -2.88 15.75 6.10
CA GLN A 160 -4.33 15.93 6.23
C GLN A 160 -5.06 14.61 6.49
N LEU A 161 -4.56 13.50 5.93
CA LEU A 161 -5.13 12.16 6.09
C LEU A 161 -4.02 11.11 6.22
N GLY A 162 -4.30 10.01 6.91
CA GLY A 162 -3.43 8.83 6.96
C GLY A 162 -4.21 7.57 6.64
N PHE A 163 -3.65 6.68 5.83
CA PHE A 163 -4.23 5.40 5.48
C PHE A 163 -3.39 4.25 6.04
N LEU A 164 -4.03 3.42 6.86
CA LEU A 164 -3.49 2.19 7.42
C LEU A 164 -3.85 1.01 6.54
N LEU A 165 -2.89 0.11 6.39
CA LEU A 165 -2.97 -1.07 5.56
C LEU A 165 -2.47 -2.25 6.37
N ASN A 166 -2.99 -3.43 6.07
CA ASN A 166 -2.33 -4.67 6.42
C ASN A 166 -1.15 -4.90 5.48
N GLY A 167 -0.15 -5.66 5.94
CA GLY A 167 0.90 -6.14 5.04
C GLY A 167 0.30 -7.04 3.97
N THR A 168 0.68 -6.83 2.71
CA THR A 168 0.29 -7.73 1.61
C THR A 168 0.72 -9.15 1.95
N ARG A 169 -0.15 -10.13 1.78
CA ARG A 169 0.16 -11.53 2.11
C ARG A 169 1.09 -12.13 1.06
N ILE A 170 1.93 -13.07 1.45
CA ILE A 170 2.89 -13.68 0.51
C ILE A 170 2.18 -14.44 -0.62
N GLU A 171 1.02 -15.03 -0.33
CA GLU A 171 0.19 -15.72 -1.30
C GLU A 171 -0.40 -14.76 -2.34
N GLU A 172 -0.72 -13.52 -1.94
CA GLU A 172 -1.19 -12.47 -2.85
C GLU A 172 -0.07 -12.00 -3.78
N VAL A 173 1.13 -11.82 -3.23
CA VAL A 173 2.33 -11.51 -4.04
C VAL A 173 2.55 -12.60 -5.08
N LYS A 174 2.54 -13.87 -4.67
CA LYS A 174 2.75 -15.01 -5.56
C LYS A 174 1.75 -15.01 -6.72
N LYS A 175 0.45 -14.90 -6.42
CA LYS A 175 -0.61 -14.90 -7.44
C LYS A 175 -0.45 -13.77 -8.46
N VAL A 176 -0.19 -12.54 -8.01
CA VAL A 176 0.00 -11.39 -8.90
C VAL A 176 1.27 -11.53 -9.74
N THR A 177 2.34 -12.13 -9.20
CA THR A 177 3.54 -12.37 -10.00
C THR A 177 3.36 -13.50 -11.03
N GLU A 178 2.58 -14.53 -10.70
CA GLU A 178 2.25 -15.63 -11.61
C GLU A 178 1.36 -15.17 -12.79
N SER A 179 0.56 -14.12 -12.61
CA SER A 179 -0.20 -13.48 -13.70
C SER A 179 0.65 -12.56 -14.59
N GLY A 180 1.95 -12.39 -14.29
CA GLY A 180 2.85 -11.50 -15.02
C GLY A 180 2.64 -10.01 -14.74
N GLU A 181 1.82 -9.68 -13.73
CA GLU A 181 1.48 -8.32 -13.38
C GLU A 181 2.41 -7.74 -12.32
N LYS A 182 2.32 -6.41 -12.15
CA LYS A 182 3.08 -5.67 -11.15
C LYS A 182 2.14 -5.06 -10.14
N MET A 183 2.45 -5.25 -8.86
CA MET A 183 1.76 -4.54 -7.78
C MET A 183 2.06 -3.04 -7.83
N PRO A 184 1.17 -2.19 -7.27
CA PRO A 184 1.42 -0.77 -7.12
C PRO A 184 2.73 -0.45 -6.39
N GLN A 185 3.22 0.78 -6.51
CA GLN A 185 4.44 1.17 -5.80
C GLN A 185 4.28 1.07 -4.27
N LYS A 186 5.36 0.63 -3.60
CA LYS A 186 5.44 0.48 -2.14
C LYS A 186 4.39 -0.47 -1.55
N SER A 187 4.07 -1.55 -2.27
CA SER A 187 3.13 -2.59 -1.84
C SER A 187 3.77 -3.73 -1.03
N THR A 188 5.09 -3.91 -1.16
CA THR A 188 5.81 -5.03 -0.51
C THR A 188 7.04 -4.52 0.22
N ASP A 189 7.00 -4.54 1.54
CA ASP A 189 8.15 -4.25 2.38
C ASP A 189 8.65 -5.50 3.11
N PHE A 190 9.43 -6.31 2.39
CA PHE A 190 9.98 -7.56 2.91
C PHE A 190 10.95 -7.34 4.08
N TYR A 191 10.80 -8.13 5.14
CA TYR A 191 11.65 -8.12 6.33
C TYR A 191 11.97 -9.56 6.76
N PRO A 192 13.20 -9.86 7.24
CA PRO A 192 14.34 -8.95 7.37
C PRO A 192 14.91 -8.52 6.01
N LYS A 193 15.48 -7.31 5.96
CA LYS A 193 16.27 -6.88 4.79
C LYS A 193 17.62 -7.60 4.85
N LEU A 194 18.09 -8.09 3.70
CA LEU A 194 19.43 -8.65 3.58
C LEU A 194 20.47 -7.58 3.93
N LEU A 195 21.47 -7.94 4.74
CA LEU A 195 22.62 -7.10 5.05
C LEU A 195 23.61 -7.09 3.87
N SER A 196 23.12 -6.83 2.66
CA SER A 196 23.89 -6.93 1.41
C SER A 196 25.11 -6.01 1.37
N GLY A 197 25.14 -4.97 2.22
CA GLY A 197 26.31 -4.10 2.42
C GLY A 197 27.56 -4.82 2.94
N LEU A 198 27.43 -6.02 3.53
CA LEU A 198 28.57 -6.82 3.99
C LEU A 198 29.19 -7.70 2.89
N VAL A 199 28.51 -7.86 1.75
CA VAL A 199 28.89 -8.80 0.67
C VAL A 199 28.95 -8.09 -0.69
N ILE A 200 29.20 -6.78 -0.70
CA ILE A 200 29.33 -6.03 -1.95
C ILE A 200 30.49 -6.60 -2.77
N ASN A 201 30.17 -6.96 -4.01
CA ASN A 201 31.10 -7.38 -5.04
C ASN A 201 32.26 -6.38 -5.15
N TYR A 202 33.49 -6.81 -4.84
CA TYR A 202 34.67 -6.01 -5.13
C TYR A 202 34.81 -5.96 -6.66
N LEU A 203 34.38 -4.85 -7.27
CA LEU A 203 34.72 -4.56 -8.66
C LEU A 203 36.24 -4.41 -8.71
N LYS A 204 36.92 -5.40 -9.31
CA LYS A 204 38.34 -5.29 -9.68
C LYS A 204 38.47 -4.57 -11.01
#